data_AF-A0A2V1J3P9-F1
#
_entry.id   AF-A0A2V1J3P9-F1
#
_cell.length_a   1.000
_cell.length_b   1.000
_cell.length_c   1.000
_cell.angle_alpha   90.00
_cell.angle_beta   90.00
_cell.angle_gamma   90.00
#
_symmetry.space_group_name_H-M   'P 1'
#
loop_
_entity.id
_entity.type
_entity.pdbx_description
1 polymer ?
#
loop_
_entity_poly.entity_id
_entity_poly.type
_entity_poly.pdbx_seq_one_letter_code
_entity_poly.pdbx_strand_id
1 'polypeptide(L)'
;MANKRTLKKQIRYICGDCAAECAMACEIIPGVDCDKLSEVICGLAKLQTESLARTTFSFDRSRSEFENAGAYRKARTAYNTAAFKKLRSEFNEQLLRIVKEMNSALPSRNKSEKVSEAQ
;
A
#
# COMPACT_ATOMS: atom_id res chain seq x y z
N MET A 1 15.94 -9.54 -5.16
CA MET A 1 16.57 -8.20 -5.06
C MET A 1 15.50 -7.13 -5.25
N ALA A 2 15.14 -6.37 -4.22
CA ALA A 2 14.03 -5.41 -4.28
C ALA A 2 14.43 -4.14 -5.03
N ASN A 3 14.31 -4.14 -6.36
CA ASN A 3 14.54 -2.95 -7.19
C ASN A 3 13.22 -2.20 -7.47
N LYS A 4 13.30 -0.99 -8.04
CA LYS A 4 12.14 -0.12 -8.34
C LYS A 4 11.03 -0.85 -9.11
N ARG A 5 11.39 -1.76 -10.02
CA ARG A 5 10.43 -2.55 -10.81
C ARG A 5 9.62 -3.49 -9.91
N THR A 6 10.28 -4.19 -9.00
CA THR A 6 9.62 -5.07 -8.02
C THR A 6 8.67 -4.28 -7.12
N LEU A 7 9.08 -3.11 -6.62
CA LEU A 7 8.22 -2.27 -5.78
C LEU A 7 6.96 -1.81 -6.52
N LYS A 8 7.08 -1.36 -7.77
CA LYS A 8 5.92 -0.99 -8.61
C LYS A 8 4.95 -2.15 -8.81
N LYS A 9 5.47 -3.38 -9.00
CA LYS A 9 4.62 -4.58 -9.12
C LYS A 9 3.89 -4.87 -7.82
N GLN A 10 4.59 -4.82 -6.68
CA GLN A 10 4.00 -5.04 -5.37
C GLN A 10 2.87 -4.06 -5.07
N ILE A 11 3.07 -2.76 -5.33
CA ILE A 11 2.02 -1.74 -5.17
C ILE A 11 0.78 -2.09 -6.00
N ARG A 12 0.96 -2.46 -7.28
CA ARG A 12 -0.16 -2.81 -8.16
C ARG A 12 -0.89 -4.08 -7.72
N TYR A 13 -0.16 -5.12 -7.32
CA TYR A 13 -0.77 -6.36 -6.85
C TYR A 13 -1.53 -6.14 -5.56
N ILE A 14 -0.91 -5.52 -4.56
CA ILE A 14 -1.56 -5.26 -3.27
C ILE A 14 -2.85 -4.44 -3.44
N CYS A 15 -2.79 -3.33 -4.18
CA CYS A 15 -3.98 -2.50 -4.39
C CYS A 15 -5.04 -3.21 -5.26
N GLY A 16 -4.62 -3.95 -6.28
CA GLY A 16 -5.52 -4.70 -7.16
C GLY A 16 -6.22 -5.85 -6.46
N ASP A 17 -5.48 -6.64 -5.69
CA ASP A 17 -6.00 -7.77 -4.92
C ASP A 17 -6.99 -7.26 -3.87
N CYS A 18 -6.65 -6.22 -3.10
CA CYS A 18 -7.60 -5.64 -2.13
C CYS A 18 -8.88 -5.09 -2.80
N ALA A 19 -8.75 -4.48 -3.98
CA ALA A 19 -9.91 -3.95 -4.70
C ALA A 19 -10.81 -5.07 -5.24
N ALA A 20 -10.21 -6.17 -5.72
CA ALA A 20 -10.94 -7.34 -6.16
C ALA A 20 -11.70 -8.00 -4.99
N GLU A 21 -11.05 -8.15 -3.83
CA GLU A 21 -11.71 -8.65 -2.62
C GLU A 21 -12.88 -7.77 -2.18
N CYS A 22 -12.75 -6.44 -2.26
CA CYS A 22 -13.87 -5.53 -1.97
C CYS A 22 -15.03 -5.74 -2.95
N ALA A 23 -14.75 -5.85 -4.26
CA ALA A 23 -15.78 -6.06 -5.26
C ALA A 23 -16.48 -7.43 -5.07
N MET A 24 -15.73 -8.48 -4.74
CA MET A 24 -16.28 -9.80 -4.46
C MET A 24 -17.11 -9.82 -3.17
N ALA A 25 -16.69 -9.09 -2.13
CA ALA A 25 -17.42 -9.03 -0.87
C ALA A 25 -18.84 -8.47 -1.04
N CYS A 26 -19.03 -7.47 -1.92
CA CYS A 26 -20.35 -6.94 -2.26
C CYS A 26 -21.31 -8.00 -2.83
N GLU A 27 -20.80 -8.93 -3.62
CA GLU A 27 -21.61 -9.95 -4.30
C GLU A 27 -21.83 -11.20 -3.43
N ILE A 28 -20.86 -11.54 -2.57
CA ILE A 28 -20.82 -12.83 -1.87
C ILE A 28 -21.31 -12.73 -0.42
N ILE A 29 -21.13 -11.58 0.24
CA ILE A 29 -21.41 -11.43 1.67
C ILE A 29 -22.69 -10.61 1.87
N PRO A 30 -23.79 -11.22 2.33
CA PRO A 30 -25.03 -10.48 2.61
C PRO A 30 -24.85 -9.44 3.72
N GLY A 31 -25.42 -8.25 3.52
CA GLY A 31 -25.40 -7.18 4.52
C GLY A 31 -24.09 -6.39 4.59
N VAL A 32 -23.20 -6.53 3.60
CA VAL A 32 -22.06 -5.63 3.39
C VAL A 32 -22.54 -4.27 2.90
N ASP A 33 -21.86 -3.22 3.35
CA ASP A 33 -22.02 -1.87 2.85
C ASP A 33 -21.25 -1.69 1.53
N CYS A 34 -21.94 -1.94 0.41
CA CYS A 34 -21.35 -1.87 -0.93
C CYS A 34 -20.92 -0.46 -1.36
N ASP A 35 -21.60 0.58 -0.87
CA ASP A 35 -21.25 1.96 -1.16
C ASP A 35 -19.91 2.30 -0.49
N LYS A 36 -19.76 1.91 0.77
CA LYS A 36 -18.51 2.09 1.51
C LYS A 36 -17.35 1.26 0.94
N LEU A 37 -17.61 0.04 0.47
CA LEU A 37 -16.58 -0.73 -0.25
C LEU A 37 -16.20 -0.10 -1.60
N SER A 38 -17.14 0.55 -2.28
CA SER A 38 -16.85 1.30 -3.50
C SER A 38 -15.94 2.50 -3.21
N GLU A 39 -16.18 3.22 -2.11
CA GLU A 39 -15.27 4.29 -1.64
C GLU A 39 -13.87 3.75 -1.32
N VAL A 40 -13.78 2.60 -0.65
CA VAL A 40 -12.53 1.89 -0.37
C VAL A 40 -11.78 1.56 -1.67
N ILE A 41 -12.47 1.07 -2.71
CA ILE A 41 -11.88 0.79 -4.03
C ILE A 41 -11.32 2.08 -4.65
N CYS A 42 -12.06 3.19 -4.59
CA CYS A 42 -11.55 4.49 -5.03
C CYS A 42 -10.31 4.93 -4.23
N GLY A 43 -10.29 4.70 -2.92
CA GLY A 43 -9.15 4.94 -2.05
C GLY A 43 -7.91 4.12 -2.45
N LEU A 44 -8.09 2.84 -2.76
CA LEU A 44 -7.03 1.94 -3.26
C LEU A 44 -6.48 2.42 -4.61
N ALA A 45 -7.36 2.84 -5.53
CA ALA A 45 -6.96 3.37 -6.84
C ALA A 45 -6.13 4.65 -6.70
N LYS A 46 -6.52 5.55 -5.78
CA LYS A 46 -5.77 6.76 -5.45
C LYS A 46 -4.41 6.43 -4.83
N LEU A 47 -4.38 5.57 -3.82
CA LEU A 47 -3.15 5.10 -3.17
C LEU A 47 -2.17 4.51 -4.19
N GLN A 48 -2.66 3.65 -5.09
CA GLN A 48 -1.87 3.04 -6.15
C GLN A 48 -1.25 4.12 -7.05
N THR A 49 -2.06 5.04 -7.54
CA THR A 49 -1.63 6.07 -8.50
C THR A 49 -0.59 7.00 -7.88
N GLU A 50 -0.85 7.51 -6.69
CA GLU A 50 0.07 8.40 -5.97
C GLU A 50 1.38 7.69 -5.60
N SER A 51 1.30 6.46 -5.10
CA SER A 51 2.49 5.69 -4.72
C SER A 51 3.37 5.37 -5.93
N LEU A 52 2.76 5.00 -7.06
CA LEU A 52 3.49 4.76 -8.31
C LEU A 52 4.18 6.03 -8.84
N ALA A 53 3.53 7.18 -8.76
CA ALA A 53 4.13 8.47 -9.12
C ALA A 53 5.36 8.77 -8.26
N ARG A 54 5.24 8.56 -6.94
CA ARG A 54 6.32 8.78 -5.95
C ARG A 54 7.49 7.79 -6.04
N THR A 55 7.39 6.69 -6.80
CA THR A 55 8.54 5.78 -7.02
C THR A 55 9.65 6.36 -7.90
N THR A 56 9.42 7.51 -8.55
CA THR A 56 10.39 8.15 -9.42
C THR A 56 10.93 9.42 -8.75
N PHE A 57 12.17 9.35 -8.31
CA PHE A 57 12.89 10.45 -7.67
C PHE A 57 14.37 10.42 -8.09
N SER A 58 15.03 11.57 -7.99
CA SER A 58 16.43 11.77 -8.35
C SER A 58 17.22 12.34 -7.19
N PHE A 59 18.46 11.88 -7.03
CA PHE A 59 19.42 12.51 -6.13
C PHE A 59 19.89 13.82 -6.77
N ASP A 60 19.74 14.94 -6.07
CA ASP A 60 19.92 16.30 -6.58
C ASP A 60 21.39 16.79 -6.58
N ARG A 61 22.30 16.04 -5.96
CA ARG A 61 23.72 16.41 -5.88
C ARG A 61 24.53 15.84 -7.02
N SER A 62 25.42 16.67 -7.55
CA SER A 62 26.36 16.33 -8.62
C SER A 62 27.60 15.61 -8.07
N ARG A 63 28.35 14.93 -8.95
CA ARG A 63 29.56 14.19 -8.55
C ARG A 63 30.70 15.11 -8.11
N SER A 64 30.77 16.34 -8.61
CA SER A 64 31.82 17.31 -8.29
C SER A 64 31.69 17.89 -6.88
N GLU A 65 30.53 17.73 -6.23
CA GLU A 65 30.28 18.15 -4.85
C GLU A 65 30.87 17.17 -3.81
N PHE A 66 31.53 16.10 -4.24
CA PHE A 66 32.09 15.06 -3.38
C PHE A 66 33.59 14.92 -3.57
N GLU A 67 34.30 14.64 -2.47
CA GLU A 67 35.75 14.43 -2.44
C GLU A 67 36.22 13.37 -3.45
N ASN A 68 35.42 12.31 -3.65
CA ASN A 68 35.74 11.24 -4.57
C ASN A 68 34.49 10.50 -5.07
N ALA A 69 34.69 9.65 -6.08
CA ALA A 69 33.64 8.84 -6.69
C ALA A 69 33.00 7.82 -5.72
N GLY A 70 33.71 7.41 -4.67
CA GLY A 70 33.20 6.52 -3.63
C GLY A 70 32.21 7.24 -2.72
N ALA A 71 32.56 8.43 -2.26
CA ALA A 71 31.71 9.29 -1.43
C ALA A 71 30.39 9.62 -2.14
N TYR A 72 30.43 9.99 -3.42
CA TYR A 72 29.23 10.21 -4.23
C TYR A 72 28.34 8.97 -4.32
N ARG A 73 28.91 7.79 -4.62
CA ARG A 73 28.16 6.53 -4.71
C ARG A 73 27.51 6.15 -3.38
N LYS A 74 28.22 6.34 -2.27
CA LYS A 74 27.71 6.10 -0.91
C LYS A 74 26.54 7.02 -0.59
N ALA A 75 26.67 8.32 -0.85
CA ALA A 75 25.61 9.30 -0.61
C ALA A 75 24.36 9.01 -1.45
N ARG A 76 24.52 8.76 -2.76
CA ARG A 76 23.41 8.40 -3.65
C ARG A 76 22.71 7.12 -3.21
N THR A 77 23.45 6.11 -2.77
CA THR A 77 22.88 4.84 -2.28
C THR A 77 22.11 5.04 -0.98
N ALA A 78 22.67 5.81 -0.04
CA ALA A 78 22.01 6.15 1.21
C ALA A 78 20.71 6.93 0.98
N TYR A 79 20.73 7.94 0.09
CA TYR A 79 19.56 8.70 -0.31
C TYR A 79 18.46 7.79 -0.89
N ASN A 80 18.79 6.97 -1.88
CA ASN A 80 17.82 6.07 -2.51
C ASN A 80 17.23 5.07 -1.50
N THR A 81 18.07 4.54 -0.61
CA THR A 81 17.63 3.60 0.43
C THR A 81 16.66 4.26 1.39
N ALA A 82 16.96 5.48 1.86
CA ALA A 82 16.08 6.25 2.74
C ALA A 82 14.77 6.61 2.04
N ALA A 83 14.82 7.07 0.79
CA ALA A 83 13.63 7.42 0.01
C ALA A 83 12.70 6.21 -0.21
N PHE A 84 13.23 5.06 -0.62
CA PHE A 84 12.42 3.85 -0.76
C PHE A 84 11.90 3.32 0.59
N LYS A 85 12.66 3.45 1.67
CA LYS A 85 12.20 3.08 3.02
C LYS A 85 11.01 3.94 3.42
N LYS A 86 11.11 5.26 3.26
CA LYS A 86 10.02 6.21 3.55
C LYS A 86 8.78 5.91 2.72
N LEU A 87 8.94 5.73 1.41
CA LEU A 87 7.83 5.39 0.50
C LEU A 87 7.09 4.11 0.93
N ARG A 88 7.81 3.07 1.35
CA ARG A 88 7.19 1.84 1.86
C ARG A 88 6.45 2.06 3.17
N SER A 89 7.00 2.84 4.10
CA SER A 89 6.32 3.17 5.36
C SER A 89 5.01 3.89 5.10
N GLU A 90 5.05 4.96 4.29
CA GLU A 90 3.87 5.75 3.94
C GLU A 90 2.80 4.90 3.23
N PHE A 91 3.22 4.06 2.28
CA PHE A 91 2.31 3.14 1.59
C PHE A 91 1.63 2.18 2.58
N ASN A 92 2.41 1.54 3.46
CA ASN A 92 1.88 0.58 4.43
C ASN A 92 0.94 1.27 5.44
N GLU A 93 1.28 2.47 5.90
CA GLU A 93 0.44 3.24 6.82
C GLU A 93 -0.91 3.59 6.19
N GLN A 94 -0.93 4.00 4.91
CA GLN A 94 -2.16 4.29 4.18
C GLN A 94 -2.96 3.01 3.90
N LEU A 95 -2.30 1.93 3.48
CA LEU A 95 -2.93 0.64 3.26
C LEU A 95 -3.63 0.13 4.54
N LEU A 96 -2.97 0.24 5.70
CA LEU A 96 -3.55 -0.15 6.98
C LEU A 96 -4.80 0.66 7.35
N ARG A 97 -4.89 1.93 6.94
CA ARG A 97 -6.10 2.75 7.13
C ARG A 97 -7.23 2.23 6.26
N ILE A 98 -6.95 1.99 4.98
CA ILE A 98 -7.93 1.45 4.03
C ILE A 98 -8.45 0.08 4.49
N VAL A 99 -7.59 -0.81 4.98
CA VAL A 99 -8.03 -2.12 5.50
C VAL A 99 -8.95 -1.97 6.71
N LYS A 100 -8.73 -0.97 7.58
CA LYS A 100 -9.65 -0.68 8.69
C LYS A 100 -11.00 -0.18 8.18
N GLU A 101 -11.01 0.66 7.15
CA GLU A 101 -12.25 1.14 6.50
C GLU A 101 -13.01 -0.02 5.85
N MET A 102 -12.32 -0.88 5.11
CA MET A 102 -12.84 -2.12 4.53
C MET A 102 -13.49 -3.01 5.59
N ASN A 103 -12.81 -3.27 6.71
CA ASN A 103 -13.34 -4.09 7.81
C ASN A 103 -14.59 -3.48 8.46
N SER A 104 -14.72 -2.15 8.42
CA SER A 104 -15.90 -1.45 8.95
C SER A 104 -17.09 -1.43 8.00
N ALA A 105 -16.92 -1.89 6.76
CA ALA A 105 -17.99 -2.09 5.78
C ALA A 105 -18.53 -3.53 5.80
N LEU A 106 -17.75 -4.46 6.36
CA LEU A 106 -18.20 -5.82 6.58
C LEU A 106 -19.24 -5.84 7.71
N PRO A 107 -20.29 -6.67 7.61
CA PRO A 107 -21.20 -6.87 8.72
C PRO A 107 -20.38 -7.32 9.92
N SER A 108 -20.61 -6.71 11.08
CA SER A 108 -19.96 -7.15 12.32
C SER A 108 -20.24 -8.64 12.45
N ARG A 109 -19.19 -9.47 12.34
CA ARG A 109 -19.27 -10.93 12.53
C ARG A 109 -20.09 -11.14 13.79
N ASN A 110 -21.36 -11.50 13.60
CA ASN A 110 -22.30 -11.48 14.70
C ASN A 110 -21.70 -12.39 15.77
N LYS A 111 -21.92 -12.03 17.03
CA LYS A 111 -21.56 -12.81 18.21
C LYS A 111 -22.09 -14.27 18.19
N SER A 112 -22.75 -14.70 17.11
CA SER A 112 -23.33 -16.02 16.85
C SER A 112 -22.30 -17.14 16.69
N GLU A 113 -21.03 -16.87 16.37
CA GLU A 113 -20.00 -17.93 16.38
C GLU A 113 -19.30 -18.11 17.72
N LYS A 114 -19.40 -17.12 18.63
CA LYS A 114 -18.88 -17.30 20.00
C LYS A 114 -19.72 -18.25 20.85
N VAL A 115 -20.90 -18.65 20.39
CA VAL A 115 -21.80 -19.56 21.12
C VAL A 115 -21.67 -21.00 20.62
N SER A 116 -21.21 -21.24 19.39
CA SER A 116 -21.05 -22.59 18.82
C SER A 116 -19.69 -23.25 19.07
N GLU A 117 -18.69 -22.51 19.56
CA GLU A 117 -17.40 -23.05 19.98
C GLU A 117 -17.30 -23.26 21.51
N ALA A 118 -18.40 -23.04 22.24
CA ALA A 118 -18.47 -23.15 23.70
C ALA A 118 -19.50 -24.19 24.20
N GLN A 119 -19.86 -25.17 23.35
CA GLN A 119 -20.68 -26.33 23.74
C GLN A 119 -19.93 -27.64 23.52
#